data_AF-A0A378BN78-F1
#
_entry.id   AF-A0A378BN78-F1
#
_cell.length_a   1.000
_cell.length_b   1.000
_cell.length_c   1.000
_cell.angle_alpha   90.00
_cell.angle_beta   90.00
_cell.angle_gamma   90.00
#
_symmetry.space_group_name_H-M   'P 1'
#
loop_
_entity.id
_entity.type
_entity.pdbx_description
1 polymer ?
#
loop_
_entity_poly.entity_id
_entity_poly.type
_entity_poly.pdbx_seq_one_letter_code
_entity_poly.pdbx_strand_id
1 'polypeptide(L)'
;MKEIKRRNAWIAFSLALVVFLAGVFVINWQLWHSDQATHVAAARQAAKKIAAILDEAREATATALNVSRSGCSGQGQFQLGTEAALQPHLRTILLIKDGQVWCSSLPGNRVLTLSPESLPDEPLLLLPARMMVNKRPVLIYQARVAAIRVIVTISDIHLRDALYSDTDNNGLALWVQNQMIARYGDVKPLAADPHQGVFTSPAYPFRITYPDSLFFSPAA
;
A
#
# COMPACT_ATOMS: atom_id res chain seq x y z
N MET A 1 37.28 -59.34 -13.84
CA MET A 1 35.84 -59.34 -13.51
C MET A 1 35.44 -58.32 -12.42
N LYS A 2 36.22 -58.15 -11.33
CA LYS A 2 35.96 -57.14 -10.26
C LYS A 2 35.93 -55.67 -10.76
N GLU A 3 36.85 -55.29 -11.65
CA GLU A 3 36.95 -53.94 -12.24
C GLU A 3 35.70 -53.55 -13.06
N ILE A 4 35.13 -54.48 -13.84
CA ILE A 4 33.94 -54.24 -14.67
C ILE A 4 32.69 -54.03 -13.80
N LYS A 5 32.53 -54.82 -12.72
CA LYS A 5 31.44 -54.67 -11.76
C LYS A 5 31.50 -53.33 -11.02
N ARG A 6 32.70 -52.87 -10.66
CA ARG A 6 32.91 -51.56 -10.00
C ARG A 6 32.55 -50.40 -10.93
N ARG A 7 32.99 -50.45 -12.20
CA ARG A 7 32.69 -49.40 -13.19
C ARG A 7 31.19 -49.27 -13.47
N ASN A 8 30.47 -50.38 -13.59
CA ASN A 8 29.02 -50.36 -13.79
C ASN A 8 28.27 -49.83 -12.55
N ALA A 9 28.74 -50.14 -11.33
CA ALA A 9 28.18 -49.59 -10.10
C ALA A 9 28.37 -48.07 -9.98
N TRP A 10 29.54 -47.55 -10.38
CA TRP A 10 29.80 -46.11 -10.43
C TRP A 10 28.93 -45.40 -11.47
N ILE A 11 28.72 -46.00 -12.63
CA ILE A 11 27.82 -45.45 -13.66
C ILE A 11 26.39 -45.37 -13.12
N ALA A 12 25.88 -46.45 -12.51
CA ALA A 12 24.55 -46.49 -11.92
C ALA A 12 24.38 -45.45 -10.79
N PHE A 13 25.37 -45.30 -9.93
CA PHE A 13 25.36 -44.29 -8.87
C PHE A 13 25.39 -42.86 -9.43
N SER A 14 26.23 -42.61 -10.44
CA SER A 14 26.28 -41.29 -11.10
C SER A 14 24.95 -40.94 -11.77
N LEU A 15 24.31 -41.92 -12.40
CA LEU A 15 23.02 -41.73 -13.06
C LEU A 15 21.93 -41.41 -12.03
N ALA A 16 21.89 -42.15 -10.92
CA ALA A 16 20.96 -41.88 -9.82
C ALA A 16 21.17 -40.48 -9.22
N LEU A 17 22.43 -40.07 -9.03
CA LEU A 17 22.76 -38.74 -8.52
C LEU A 17 22.33 -37.63 -9.49
N VAL A 18 22.57 -37.79 -10.79
CA VAL A 18 22.16 -36.82 -11.81
C VAL A 18 20.64 -36.69 -11.86
N VAL A 19 19.90 -37.80 -11.83
CA VAL A 19 18.43 -37.78 -11.80
C VAL A 19 17.92 -37.10 -10.52
N PHE A 20 18.55 -37.37 -9.38
CA PHE A 20 18.21 -36.72 -8.12
C PHE A 20 18.44 -35.21 -8.16
N LEU A 21 19.62 -34.77 -8.62
CA LEU A 21 19.96 -33.34 -8.74
C LEU A 21 19.05 -32.62 -9.74
N ALA A 22 18.73 -33.27 -10.87
CA ALA A 22 17.79 -32.72 -11.85
C ALA A 22 16.37 -32.59 -11.28
N GLY A 23 15.90 -33.58 -10.51
CA GLY A 23 14.61 -33.53 -9.83
C GLY A 23 14.53 -32.38 -8.82
N VAL A 24 15.55 -32.23 -7.97
CA VAL A 24 15.65 -31.12 -7.00
C VAL A 24 15.67 -29.77 -7.73
N PHE A 25 16.43 -29.66 -8.82
CA PHE A 25 16.50 -28.44 -9.61
C PHE A 25 15.14 -28.05 -10.23
N VAL A 26 14.43 -29.00 -10.84
CA VAL A 26 13.12 -28.74 -11.46
C VAL A 26 12.08 -28.32 -10.43
N ILE A 27 12.05 -28.98 -9.26
CA ILE A 27 11.11 -28.62 -8.18
C ILE A 27 11.39 -27.20 -7.67
N ASN A 28 12.66 -26.86 -7.41
CA ASN A 28 13.04 -25.52 -6.97
C ASN A 28 12.71 -24.45 -8.03
N TRP A 29 12.93 -24.76 -9.31
CA TRP A 29 12.57 -23.87 -10.41
C TRP A 29 11.06 -23.59 -10.46
N GLN A 30 10.23 -24.63 -10.35
CA GLN A 30 8.77 -24.48 -10.35
C GLN A 30 8.28 -23.69 -9.15
N LEU A 31 8.84 -23.97 -7.97
CA LEU A 31 8.49 -23.27 -6.74
C LEU A 31 8.83 -21.78 -6.84
N TRP A 32 10.05 -21.46 -7.28
CA TRP A 32 10.49 -20.08 -7.47
C TRP A 32 9.59 -19.30 -8.45
N HIS A 33 9.22 -19.90 -9.58
CA HIS A 33 8.35 -19.26 -10.57
C HIS A 33 6.91 -19.10 -10.07
N SER A 34 6.41 -20.06 -9.30
CA SER A 34 5.07 -20.00 -8.68
C SER A 34 5.02 -18.93 -7.59
N ASP A 35 6.03 -18.86 -6.73
CA ASP A 35 6.11 -17.89 -5.64
C ASP A 35 6.23 -16.47 -6.19
N GLN A 36 7.08 -16.25 -7.19
CA GLN A 36 7.22 -14.93 -7.81
C GLN A 36 5.92 -14.46 -8.47
N ALA A 37 5.23 -15.34 -9.19
CA ALA A 37 3.93 -15.02 -9.78
C ALA A 37 2.88 -14.68 -8.70
N THR A 38 2.94 -15.39 -7.57
CA THR A 38 2.03 -15.18 -6.44
C THR A 38 2.28 -13.83 -5.76
N HIS A 39 3.54 -13.46 -5.49
CA HIS A 39 3.88 -12.17 -4.89
C HIS A 39 3.50 -10.98 -5.79
N VAL A 40 3.76 -11.08 -7.11
CA VAL A 40 3.36 -10.05 -8.08
C VAL A 40 1.85 -9.92 -8.15
N ALA A 41 1.12 -11.04 -8.15
CA ALA A 41 -0.34 -11.04 -8.15
C ALA A 41 -0.91 -10.42 -6.86
N ALA A 42 -0.33 -10.75 -5.71
CA ALA A 42 -0.71 -10.18 -4.41
C ALA A 42 -0.45 -8.66 -4.36
N ALA A 43 0.71 -8.20 -4.84
CA ALA A 43 1.04 -6.77 -4.92
C ALA A 43 0.08 -6.02 -5.86
N ARG A 44 -0.25 -6.60 -7.01
CA ARG A 44 -1.23 -6.03 -7.96
C ARG A 44 -2.63 -5.96 -7.35
N GLN A 45 -3.04 -6.98 -6.61
CA GLN A 45 -4.34 -7.02 -5.95
C GLN A 45 -4.42 -5.99 -4.83
N ALA A 46 -3.37 -5.87 -4.00
CA ALA A 46 -3.28 -4.83 -2.98
C ALA A 46 -3.32 -3.42 -3.60
N ALA A 47 -2.57 -3.21 -4.68
CA ALA A 47 -2.61 -1.95 -5.44
C ALA A 47 -4.02 -1.64 -5.98
N LYS A 48 -4.75 -2.66 -6.47
CA LYS A 48 -6.12 -2.48 -6.95
C LYS A 48 -7.07 -2.08 -5.81
N LYS A 49 -6.97 -2.70 -4.64
CA LYS A 49 -7.77 -2.36 -3.45
C LYS A 49 -7.47 -0.92 -2.99
N ILE A 50 -6.19 -0.54 -2.89
CA ILE A 50 -5.79 0.82 -2.50
C ILE A 50 -6.27 1.85 -3.54
N ALA A 51 -6.17 1.54 -4.83
CA ALA A 51 -6.67 2.40 -5.88
C ALA A 51 -8.19 2.65 -5.76
N ALA A 52 -8.98 1.61 -5.42
CA ALA A 52 -10.41 1.77 -5.17
C ALA A 52 -10.70 2.71 -3.98
N ILE A 53 -9.94 2.59 -2.88
CA ILE A 53 -10.05 3.51 -1.74
C ILE A 53 -9.71 4.96 -2.15
N LEU A 54 -8.73 5.13 -3.04
CA LEU A 54 -8.37 6.45 -3.57
C LEU A 54 -9.41 7.00 -4.56
N ASP A 55 -10.10 6.13 -5.30
CA ASP A 55 -11.23 6.51 -6.15
C ASP A 55 -12.40 7.07 -5.30
N GLU A 56 -12.70 6.45 -4.16
CA GLU A 56 -13.67 6.98 -3.18
C GLU A 56 -13.24 8.36 -2.65
N ALA A 57 -11.94 8.53 -2.32
CA ALA A 57 -11.41 9.82 -1.88
C ALA A 57 -11.49 10.90 -2.97
N ARG A 58 -11.27 10.52 -4.25
CA ARG A 58 -11.44 11.41 -5.40
C ARG A 58 -12.90 11.82 -5.59
N GLU A 59 -13.84 10.90 -5.44
CA GLU A 59 -15.28 11.17 -5.52
C GLU A 59 -15.72 12.13 -4.40
N ALA A 60 -15.33 11.84 -3.15
CA ALA A 60 -15.58 12.73 -2.02
C ALA A 60 -14.98 14.13 -2.23
N THR A 61 -13.84 14.22 -2.91
CA THR A 61 -13.21 15.50 -3.28
C THR A 61 -14.05 16.28 -4.30
N ALA A 62 -14.67 15.60 -5.28
CA ALA A 62 -15.57 16.25 -6.22
C ALA A 62 -16.82 16.81 -5.51
N THR A 63 -17.38 16.05 -4.56
CA THR A 63 -18.49 16.50 -3.71
C THR A 63 -18.08 17.71 -2.87
N ALA A 64 -16.89 17.67 -2.27
CA ALA A 64 -16.34 18.78 -1.49
C ALA A 64 -16.18 20.06 -2.33
N LEU A 65 -15.66 19.95 -3.55
CA LEU A 65 -15.55 21.08 -4.47
C LEU A 65 -16.92 21.62 -4.89
N ASN A 66 -17.96 20.79 -4.97
CA ASN A 66 -19.30 21.26 -5.24
C ASN A 66 -19.87 22.06 -4.05
N VAL A 67 -19.67 21.58 -2.82
CA VAL A 67 -20.00 22.32 -1.59
C VAL A 67 -19.21 23.62 -1.48
N SER A 68 -17.98 23.64 -1.97
CA SER A 68 -17.14 24.84 -1.96
C SER A 68 -17.69 25.94 -2.87
N ARG A 69 -18.45 25.59 -3.93
CA ARG A 69 -19.09 26.57 -4.84
C ARG A 69 -20.33 27.22 -4.24
N SER A 70 -21.07 26.51 -3.39
CA SER A 70 -22.27 27.03 -2.71
C SER A 70 -21.95 27.85 -1.46
N GLY A 71 -20.66 27.94 -1.08
CA GLY A 71 -20.22 28.57 0.16
C GLY A 71 -20.47 27.65 1.35
N CYS A 72 -19.48 27.52 2.22
CA CYS A 72 -19.48 26.60 3.37
C CYS A 72 -20.55 26.91 4.45
N SER A 73 -21.82 26.75 4.10
CA SER A 73 -22.95 26.92 5.01
C SER A 73 -23.11 25.71 5.93
N GLY A 74 -23.95 25.82 6.96
CA GLY A 74 -24.28 24.67 7.81
C GLY A 74 -24.82 23.46 7.01
N GLN A 75 -25.53 23.71 5.91
CA GLN A 75 -25.97 22.66 4.99
C GLN A 75 -24.81 22.02 4.22
N GLY A 76 -23.83 22.82 3.78
CA GLY A 76 -22.61 22.32 3.13
C GLY A 76 -21.76 21.44 4.07
N GLN A 77 -21.64 21.85 5.34
CA GLN A 77 -20.97 21.04 6.36
C GLN A 77 -21.72 19.73 6.65
N PHE A 78 -23.07 19.78 6.73
CA PHE A 78 -23.88 18.58 6.89
C PHE A 78 -23.74 17.61 5.71
N GLN A 79 -23.69 18.13 4.48
CA GLN A 79 -23.48 17.32 3.28
C GLN A 79 -22.09 16.66 3.28
N LEU A 80 -21.04 17.41 3.65
CA LEU A 80 -19.70 16.86 3.82
C LEU A 80 -19.63 15.79 4.91
N GLY A 81 -20.33 16.01 6.03
CA GLY A 81 -20.45 15.03 7.11
C GLY A 81 -21.14 13.74 6.64
N THR A 82 -22.21 13.88 5.86
CA THR A 82 -22.92 12.75 5.26
C THR A 82 -22.03 11.99 4.27
N GLU A 83 -21.31 12.68 3.39
CA GLU A 83 -20.37 12.05 2.45
C GLU A 83 -19.29 11.25 3.19
N ALA A 84 -18.66 11.85 4.20
CA ALA A 84 -17.66 11.16 5.02
C ALA A 84 -18.23 9.97 5.82
N ALA A 85 -19.53 9.97 6.12
CA ALA A 85 -20.20 8.87 6.80
C ALA A 85 -20.64 7.74 5.83
N LEU A 86 -20.94 8.08 4.57
CA LEU A 86 -21.31 7.12 3.52
C LEU A 86 -20.09 6.37 2.99
N GLN A 87 -18.92 7.01 2.95
CA GLN A 87 -17.69 6.42 2.46
C GLN A 87 -16.98 5.63 3.57
N PRO A 88 -16.95 4.28 3.51
CA PRO A 88 -16.52 3.45 4.63
C PRO A 88 -15.03 3.58 4.96
N HIS A 89 -14.21 4.01 3.99
CA HIS A 89 -12.75 4.09 4.14
C HIS A 89 -12.23 5.48 4.55
N LEU A 90 -13.09 6.49 4.51
CA LEU A 90 -12.70 7.88 4.74
C LEU A 90 -12.96 8.27 6.21
N ARG A 91 -12.04 9.04 6.78
CA ARG A 91 -12.18 9.54 8.16
C ARG A 91 -12.67 10.98 8.22
N THR A 92 -12.15 11.83 7.34
CA THR A 92 -12.43 13.27 7.36
C THR A 92 -12.16 13.86 6.00
N ILE A 93 -12.99 14.82 5.62
CA ILE A 93 -12.85 15.67 4.43
C ILE A 93 -12.69 17.11 4.94
N LEU A 94 -11.61 17.76 4.55
CA LEU A 94 -11.28 19.12 4.92
C LEU A 94 -11.16 19.97 3.66
N LEU A 95 -11.72 21.18 3.69
CA LEU A 95 -11.49 22.19 2.67
C LEU A 95 -10.67 23.29 3.30
N ILE A 96 -9.54 23.60 2.68
CA ILE A 96 -8.64 24.67 3.06
C ILE A 96 -8.73 25.76 1.99
N LYS A 97 -8.89 26.99 2.45
CA LYS A 97 -8.89 28.20 1.61
C LYS A 97 -8.00 29.23 2.29
N ASP A 98 -7.04 29.77 1.54
CA ASP A 98 -6.09 30.77 2.04
C ASP A 98 -5.31 30.30 3.29
N GLY A 99 -4.90 29.01 3.29
CA GLY A 99 -4.20 28.38 4.41
C GLY A 99 -5.15 27.82 5.48
N GLN A 100 -6.26 28.48 5.76
CA GLN A 100 -7.13 28.12 6.88
C GLN A 100 -8.18 27.06 6.52
N VAL A 101 -8.56 26.23 7.49
CA VAL A 101 -9.65 25.27 7.33
C VAL A 101 -10.97 26.04 7.24
N TRP A 102 -11.58 25.98 6.06
CA TRP A 102 -12.81 26.67 5.71
C TRP A 102 -14.05 25.78 5.92
N CYS A 103 -13.94 24.49 5.62
CA CYS A 103 -14.96 23.47 5.91
C CYS A 103 -14.34 22.19 6.44
N SER A 104 -15.09 21.47 7.27
CA SER A 104 -14.74 20.13 7.71
C SER A 104 -15.99 19.25 7.76
N SER A 105 -15.82 17.98 7.45
CA SER A 105 -16.84 16.95 7.72
C SER A 105 -16.98 16.65 9.22
N LEU A 106 -15.99 17.02 10.03
CA LEU A 106 -16.06 16.93 11.49
C LEU A 106 -16.61 18.23 12.10
N PRO A 107 -17.59 18.13 13.02
CA PRO A 107 -18.13 19.30 13.68
C PRO A 107 -17.05 20.05 14.48
N GLY A 108 -17.11 21.38 14.45
CA GLY A 108 -16.20 22.26 15.19
C GLY A 108 -14.86 22.55 14.50
N ASN A 109 -14.75 22.36 13.18
CA ASN A 109 -13.56 22.67 12.37
C ASN A 109 -12.27 22.02 12.90
N ARG A 110 -12.40 20.82 13.47
CA ARG A 110 -11.29 20.09 14.08
C ARG A 110 -10.49 19.38 13.00
N VAL A 111 -9.17 19.42 13.16
CA VAL A 111 -8.23 18.74 12.27
C VAL A 111 -7.66 17.54 13.02
N LEU A 112 -7.65 16.37 12.38
CA LEU A 112 -7.01 15.17 12.94
C LEU A 112 -5.48 15.21 12.79
N THR A 113 -4.98 16.09 11.93
CA THR A 113 -3.56 16.34 11.67
C THR A 113 -3.10 17.56 12.48
N LEU A 114 -1.93 17.45 13.12
CA LEU A 114 -1.42 18.51 14.00
C LEU A 114 -1.18 19.85 13.29
N SER A 115 -0.94 19.85 11.97
CA SER A 115 -0.71 21.08 11.17
C SER A 115 -0.98 20.85 9.68
N PRO A 116 -2.24 20.95 9.21
CA PRO A 116 -2.59 20.68 7.81
C PRO A 116 -2.01 21.72 6.85
N GLU A 117 -1.78 22.95 7.31
CA GLU A 117 -1.19 24.04 6.51
C GLU A 117 0.28 23.78 6.15
N SER A 118 0.99 23.05 7.01
CA SER A 118 2.41 22.70 6.83
C SER A 118 2.64 21.50 5.89
N LEU A 119 1.56 20.87 5.42
CA LEU A 119 1.68 19.69 4.56
C LEU A 119 2.14 20.10 3.16
N PRO A 120 3.13 19.40 2.58
CA PRO A 120 3.57 19.65 1.21
C PRO A 120 2.40 19.44 0.24
N ASP A 121 2.43 20.17 -0.88
CA ASP A 121 1.36 20.17 -1.89
C ASP A 121 1.48 18.96 -2.83
N GLU A 122 1.56 17.78 -2.23
CA GLU A 122 1.64 16.50 -2.94
C GLU A 122 0.26 15.84 -2.99
N PRO A 123 -0.14 15.24 -4.12
CA PRO A 123 -1.46 14.61 -4.27
C PRO A 123 -1.67 13.45 -3.29
N LEU A 124 -0.59 12.81 -2.85
CA LEU A 124 -0.65 11.69 -1.94
C LEU A 124 0.48 11.76 -0.91
N LEU A 125 0.12 11.66 0.38
CA LEU A 125 1.07 11.69 1.49
C LEU A 125 0.75 10.60 2.50
N LEU A 126 1.78 9.91 2.96
CA LEU A 126 1.67 9.01 4.08
C LEU A 126 2.21 9.73 5.32
N LEU A 127 1.46 9.70 6.44
CA LEU A 127 1.86 10.36 7.67
C LEU A 127 1.95 9.35 8.84
N PRO A 128 3.01 9.43 9.67
CA PRO A 128 3.16 8.58 10.84
C PRO A 128 2.21 8.97 11.97
N ALA A 129 1.94 8.03 12.87
CA ALA A 129 1.07 8.21 14.03
C ALA A 129 1.43 9.42 14.90
N ARG A 130 2.72 9.75 15.02
CA ARG A 130 3.20 10.90 15.82
C ARG A 130 2.69 12.26 15.31
N MET A 131 2.27 12.34 14.05
CA MET A 131 1.76 13.57 13.43
C MET A 131 0.24 13.72 13.58
N MET A 132 -0.43 12.75 14.21
CA MET A 132 -1.88 12.64 14.29
C MET A 132 -2.36 12.63 15.73
N VAL A 133 -3.49 13.31 15.98
CA VAL A 133 -4.07 13.43 17.34
C VAL A 133 -4.46 12.06 17.92
N ASN A 134 -4.94 11.15 17.07
CA ASN A 134 -5.38 9.81 17.47
C ASN A 134 -4.23 8.78 17.56
N LYS A 135 -2.97 9.21 17.36
CA LYS A 135 -1.78 8.33 17.33
C LYS A 135 -1.92 7.14 16.38
N ARG A 136 -2.58 7.33 15.23
CA ARG A 136 -2.66 6.34 14.15
C ARG A 136 -2.12 6.93 12.86
N PRO A 137 -1.39 6.15 12.05
CA PRO A 137 -0.96 6.63 10.75
C PRO A 137 -2.15 6.84 9.83
N VAL A 138 -1.97 7.71 8.84
CA VAL A 138 -3.00 7.99 7.83
C VAL A 138 -2.38 8.15 6.47
N LEU A 139 -3.13 7.78 5.45
CA LEU A 139 -2.87 8.19 4.08
C LEU A 139 -3.72 9.41 3.78
N ILE A 140 -3.10 10.45 3.26
CA ILE A 140 -3.75 11.70 2.88
C ILE A 140 -3.79 11.76 1.36
N TYR A 141 -5.00 11.90 0.83
CA TYR A 141 -5.23 12.27 -0.54
C TYR A 141 -5.55 13.76 -0.62
N GLN A 142 -4.93 14.46 -1.58
CA GLN A 142 -5.07 15.91 -1.73
C GLN A 142 -5.39 16.27 -3.18
N ALA A 143 -6.29 17.21 -3.36
CA ALA A 143 -6.49 17.87 -4.64
C ALA A 143 -6.60 19.38 -4.44
N ARG A 144 -6.06 20.14 -5.38
CA ARG A 144 -6.15 21.59 -5.40
C ARG A 144 -6.86 22.04 -6.66
N VAL A 145 -7.85 22.90 -6.49
CA VAL A 145 -8.55 23.57 -7.58
C VAL A 145 -8.63 25.06 -7.26
N ALA A 146 -7.96 25.88 -8.05
CA ALA A 146 -7.77 27.30 -7.79
C ALA A 146 -7.19 27.55 -6.37
N ALA A 147 -7.87 28.37 -5.56
CA ALA A 147 -7.44 28.70 -4.19
C ALA A 147 -7.91 27.68 -3.13
N ILE A 148 -8.59 26.59 -3.53
CA ILE A 148 -9.19 25.62 -2.62
C ILE A 148 -8.39 24.32 -2.66
N ARG A 149 -7.92 23.89 -1.49
CA ARG A 149 -7.24 22.60 -1.28
C ARG A 149 -8.19 21.69 -0.51
N VAL A 150 -8.51 20.53 -1.09
CA VAL A 150 -9.29 19.49 -0.42
C VAL A 150 -8.32 18.45 0.11
N ILE A 151 -8.47 18.08 1.38
CA ILE A 151 -7.70 17.05 2.05
C ILE A 151 -8.67 15.96 2.51
N VAL A 152 -8.43 14.74 2.06
CA VAL A 152 -9.18 13.56 2.48
C VAL A 152 -8.23 12.64 3.23
N THR A 153 -8.59 12.26 4.46
CA THR A 153 -7.79 11.36 5.28
C THR A 153 -8.37 9.94 5.27
N ILE A 154 -7.52 8.97 4.99
CA ILE A 154 -7.82 7.53 4.98
C ILE A 154 -7.16 6.87 6.19
N SER A 155 -7.92 6.02 6.89
CA SER A 155 -7.46 5.29 8.08
C SER A 155 -6.46 4.18 7.73
N ASP A 156 -5.46 3.98 8.60
CA ASP A 156 -4.52 2.87 8.48
C ASP A 156 -5.18 1.49 8.42
N ILE A 157 -6.31 1.28 9.09
CA ILE A 157 -6.96 -0.03 9.12
C ILE A 157 -7.34 -0.53 7.71
N HIS A 158 -7.81 0.38 6.85
CA HIS A 158 -8.21 0.04 5.47
C HIS A 158 -7.00 -0.18 4.57
N LEU A 159 -5.92 0.55 4.81
CA LEU A 159 -4.65 0.33 4.11
C LEU A 159 -4.06 -1.03 4.47
N ARG A 160 -4.07 -1.38 5.76
CA ARG A 160 -3.54 -2.66 6.26
C ARG A 160 -4.39 -3.84 5.78
N ASP A 161 -5.70 -3.68 5.70
CA ASP A 161 -6.60 -4.68 5.13
C ASP A 161 -6.39 -4.83 3.60
N ALA A 162 -6.11 -3.74 2.90
CA ALA A 162 -5.75 -3.81 1.48
C ALA A 162 -4.39 -4.47 1.24
N LEU A 163 -3.43 -4.28 2.16
CA LEU A 163 -2.12 -4.95 2.16
C LEU A 163 -2.19 -6.39 2.69
N TYR A 164 -3.32 -6.80 3.25
CA TYR A 164 -3.50 -8.18 3.71
C TYR A 164 -3.63 -9.13 2.52
N SER A 165 -2.83 -10.19 2.56
CA SER A 165 -2.89 -11.32 1.65
C SER A 165 -2.89 -12.59 2.49
N ASP A 166 -3.82 -13.50 2.19
CA ASP A 166 -3.95 -14.79 2.89
C ASP A 166 -2.70 -15.67 2.76
N THR A 167 -1.82 -15.36 1.80
CA THR A 167 -0.67 -16.17 1.45
C THR A 167 0.64 -15.74 2.09
N ASP A 168 0.71 -14.58 2.77
CA ASP A 168 1.96 -14.22 3.47
C ASP A 168 1.84 -13.10 4.51
N ASN A 169 2.39 -13.35 5.70
CA ASN A 169 2.28 -12.43 6.84
C ASN A 169 3.26 -11.23 6.74
N ASN A 170 4.29 -11.31 5.88
CA ASN A 170 5.48 -10.47 5.95
C ASN A 170 5.85 -9.66 4.69
N GLY A 171 5.06 -9.69 3.61
CA GLY A 171 5.59 -9.27 2.31
C GLY A 171 5.29 -7.84 1.84
N LEU A 172 4.07 -7.35 2.03
CA LEU A 172 3.62 -6.16 1.30
C LEU A 172 3.79 -4.87 2.11
N ALA A 173 4.34 -3.85 1.48
CA ALA A 173 4.33 -2.49 2.02
C ALA A 173 3.86 -1.48 0.96
N LEU A 174 3.04 -0.53 1.41
CA LEU A 174 2.66 0.63 0.63
C LEU A 174 3.78 1.68 0.73
N TRP A 175 4.32 2.06 -0.41
CA TRP A 175 5.33 3.10 -0.57
C TRP A 175 4.73 4.33 -1.25
N VAL A 176 4.77 5.47 -0.54
CA VAL A 176 4.33 6.78 -1.02
C VAL A 176 5.45 7.78 -0.73
N GLN A 177 5.93 8.46 -1.78
CA GLN A 177 7.05 9.41 -1.70
C GLN A 177 8.31 8.80 -1.07
N ASN A 178 8.73 9.24 0.12
CA ASN A 178 9.89 8.69 0.83
C ASN A 178 9.49 7.96 2.11
N GLN A 179 8.23 7.50 2.17
CA GLN A 179 7.66 6.84 3.32
C GLN A 179 7.00 5.52 2.92
N MET A 180 7.05 4.55 3.84
CA MET A 180 6.45 3.25 3.66
C MET A 180 5.65 2.82 4.89
N ILE A 181 4.57 2.10 4.66
CA ILE A 181 3.79 1.43 5.70
C ILE A 181 3.59 -0.03 5.33
N ALA A 182 4.04 -0.91 6.20
CA ALA A 182 3.77 -2.34 6.10
C ALA A 182 2.45 -2.68 6.82
N ARG A 183 2.02 -3.93 6.71
CA ARG A 183 0.85 -4.45 7.44
C ARG A 183 0.91 -4.16 8.94
N TYR A 184 2.09 -4.19 9.54
CA TYR A 184 2.33 -3.92 10.96
C TYR A 184 3.29 -2.75 11.19
N GLY A 185 3.17 -2.12 12.35
CA GLY A 185 4.02 -0.98 12.74
C GLY A 185 3.60 0.35 12.13
N ASP A 186 4.28 1.41 12.55
CA ASP A 186 4.03 2.78 12.06
C ASP A 186 4.74 3.03 10.71
N VAL A 187 4.44 4.17 10.11
CA VAL A 187 5.11 4.65 8.90
C VAL A 187 6.59 4.86 9.16
N LYS A 188 7.41 4.31 8.28
CA LYS A 188 8.87 4.42 8.33
C LYS A 188 9.39 5.15 7.09
N PRO A 189 10.55 5.80 7.18
CA PRO A 189 11.28 6.23 5.99
C PRO A 189 11.50 5.03 5.07
N LEU A 190 11.51 5.28 3.75
CA LEU A 190 11.86 4.26 2.78
C LEU A 190 13.22 3.64 3.14
N ALA A 191 13.23 2.34 3.39
CA ALA A 191 14.45 1.57 3.51
C ALA A 191 14.72 0.90 2.16
N ALA A 192 15.92 1.12 1.61
CA ALA A 192 16.34 0.38 0.42
C ALA A 192 16.61 -1.07 0.84
N ASP A 193 15.79 -1.99 0.35
CA ASP A 193 15.99 -3.43 0.49
C ASP A 193 16.27 -4.02 -0.89
N PRO A 194 17.48 -4.55 -1.14
CA PRO A 194 17.84 -5.12 -2.43
C PRO A 194 17.09 -6.42 -2.77
N HIS A 195 16.31 -6.98 -1.82
CA HIS A 195 15.53 -8.20 -2.00
C HIS A 195 14.02 -7.94 -2.12
N GLN A 196 13.63 -6.74 -2.55
CA GLN A 196 12.22 -6.37 -2.76
C GLN A 196 11.93 -5.97 -4.19
N GLY A 197 10.94 -6.63 -4.77
CA GLY A 197 10.29 -6.20 -6.00
C GLY A 197 9.36 -5.02 -5.75
N VAL A 198 9.12 -4.22 -6.80
CA VAL A 198 8.29 -3.02 -6.73
C VAL A 198 7.23 -3.04 -7.82
N PHE A 199 5.97 -2.93 -7.42
CA PHE A 199 4.84 -2.70 -8.32
C PHE A 199 4.43 -1.22 -8.26
N THR A 200 4.39 -0.55 -9.41
CA THR A 200 3.96 0.86 -9.49
C THR A 200 2.50 0.95 -9.92
N SER A 201 1.69 1.71 -9.18
CA SER A 201 0.30 1.94 -9.53
C SER A 201 0.19 2.81 -10.79
N PRO A 202 -0.68 2.46 -11.76
CA PRO A 202 -0.86 3.26 -12.97
C PRO A 202 -1.77 4.48 -12.76
N ALA A 203 -2.60 4.48 -11.72
CA ALA A 203 -3.65 5.49 -11.51
C ALA A 203 -3.27 6.55 -10.47
N TYR A 204 -2.40 6.21 -9.52
CA TYR A 204 -2.06 7.05 -8.38
C TYR A 204 -0.55 6.97 -8.09
N PRO A 205 0.07 8.01 -7.51
CA PRO A 205 1.52 8.06 -7.28
C PRO A 205 1.93 7.26 -6.02
N PHE A 206 1.65 5.96 -6.02
CA PHE A 206 2.10 5.03 -5.00
C PHE A 206 2.69 3.76 -5.62
N ARG A 207 3.44 3.03 -4.80
CA ARG A 207 4.07 1.76 -5.13
C ARG A 207 3.75 0.73 -4.05
N ILE A 208 3.74 -0.54 -4.42
CA ILE A 208 3.67 -1.67 -3.49
C ILE A 208 5.00 -2.41 -3.57
N THR A 209 5.71 -2.53 -2.46
CA THR A 209 6.87 -3.41 -2.37
C THR A 209 6.42 -4.81 -1.97
N TYR A 210 7.10 -5.83 -2.49
CA TYR A 210 6.85 -7.24 -2.19
C TYR A 210 8.20 -7.98 -2.11
N PRO A 211 8.29 -9.09 -1.37
CA PRO A 211 9.52 -9.84 -1.23
C PRO A 211 9.84 -10.54 -2.55
N ASP A 212 11.11 -10.54 -2.94
CA ASP A 212 11.56 -11.37 -4.06
C ASP A 212 11.65 -12.84 -3.61
N SER A 213 11.25 -13.76 -4.49
CA SER A 213 11.44 -15.18 -4.23
C SER A 213 12.92 -15.56 -4.39
N LEU A 214 13.47 -16.22 -3.36
CA LEU A 214 14.82 -16.79 -3.42
C LEU A 214 14.78 -18.08 -4.25
N PHE A 215 15.74 -18.23 -5.18
CA PHE A 215 15.86 -19.42 -6.02
C PHE A 215 16.16 -20.70 -5.22
N PHE A 216 16.75 -20.54 -4.03
CA PHE A 216 17.04 -21.59 -3.08
C PHE A 216 16.73 -21.08 -1.67
N SER A 217 15.63 -21.56 -1.09
CA SER A 217 15.45 -21.49 0.36
C SER A 217 15.99 -22.79 0.95
N PRO A 218 17.06 -22.77 1.77
CA PRO A 218 17.39 -23.94 2.57
C PRO A 218 16.20 -24.20 3.50
N ALA A 219 15.56 -25.36 3.36
CA ALA A 219 14.58 -25.80 4.33
C ALA A 219 15.26 -25.79 5.71
N ALA A 220 14.72 -24.97 6.62
CA ALA A 220 15.13 -24.93 8.03
C ALA A 220 14.66 -26.20 8.76
#